data_AF-A0A7Y5F379-F1
#
_entry.id   AF-A0A7Y5F379-F1
#
_cell.length_a   1.000
_cell.length_b   1.000
_cell.length_c   1.000
_cell.angle_alpha   90.00
_cell.angle_beta   90.00
_cell.angle_gamma   90.00
#
_symmetry.space_group_name_H-M   'P 1'
#
loop_
_entity.id
_entity.type
_entity.pdbx_description
1 polymer ?
#
loop_
_entity_poly.entity_id
_entity_poly.type
_entity_poly.pdbx_seq_one_letter_code
_entity_poly.pdbx_strand_id
1 'polypeptide(L)'
;MLNSLKQFLKDCKGEMDEAVFVYPLLLVIAFGLVNLAMVGFAGVNAANAANYGARMGSVSQENPQGTAATSANEMIAVAPVGTYTVSVQGNGNPGGAIRVFVSYSVPNYFAGPASFFGISLPTDFEGTATSIFRQEGW
;
A
#
# COMPACT_ATOMS: atom_id res chain seq x y z
N MET A 1 -21.61 -41.26 26.95
CA MET A 1 -21.50 -40.04 26.11
C MET A 1 -20.39 -39.10 26.59
N LEU A 2 -20.35 -38.68 27.85
CA LEU A 2 -19.35 -37.70 28.34
C LEU A 2 -17.88 -38.17 28.27
N ASN A 3 -17.60 -39.47 28.48
CA ASN A 3 -16.24 -40.01 28.41
C ASN A 3 -15.70 -40.10 26.98
N SER A 4 -16.51 -40.46 25.99
CA SER A 4 -16.10 -40.49 24.58
C SER A 4 -15.77 -39.09 24.05
N LEU A 5 -16.50 -38.06 24.51
CA LEU A 5 -16.21 -36.67 24.15
C LEU A 5 -14.87 -36.19 24.75
N LYS A 6 -14.58 -36.55 26.00
CA LYS A 6 -13.28 -36.28 26.64
C LYS A 6 -12.13 -37.02 25.98
N GLN A 7 -12.39 -38.21 25.43
CA GLN A 7 -11.37 -39.03 24.76
C GLN A 7 -11.10 -38.52 23.35
N PHE A 8 -12.12 -38.07 22.61
CA PHE A 8 -12.00 -37.40 21.33
C PHE A 8 -11.25 -36.06 21.43
N LEU A 9 -11.55 -35.23 22.45
CA LEU A 9 -10.85 -33.96 22.71
C LEU A 9 -9.40 -34.14 23.21
N LYS A 10 -9.00 -35.35 23.60
CA LYS A 10 -7.63 -35.67 24.06
C LYS A 10 -6.85 -36.51 23.04
N ASP A 11 -7.44 -36.81 21.89
CA ASP A 11 -6.81 -37.66 20.88
C ASP A 11 -5.87 -36.82 20.00
N CYS A 12 -4.66 -36.55 20.50
CA CYS A 12 -3.66 -35.73 19.82
C CYS A 12 -2.88 -36.49 18.72
N LYS A 13 -3.22 -37.76 18.46
CA LYS A 13 -2.42 -38.64 17.58
C LYS A 13 -2.49 -38.28 16.09
N GLY A 14 -3.48 -37.48 15.67
CA GLY A 14 -3.62 -36.97 14.30
C GLY A 14 -3.18 -35.52 14.10
N GLU A 15 -2.83 -34.80 15.17
CA GLU A 15 -2.54 -33.35 15.10
C GLU A 15 -1.29 -33.03 14.27
N MET A 16 -0.27 -33.90 14.29
CA MET A 16 0.96 -33.69 13.51
C MET A 16 0.76 -33.90 12.01
N ASP A 17 -0.10 -34.85 11.60
CA ASP A 17 -0.38 -35.12 10.19
C ASP A 17 -1.24 -34.02 9.57
N GLU A 18 -2.23 -33.51 10.31
CA GLU A 18 -3.04 -32.37 9.88
C GLU A 18 -2.21 -31.07 9.82
N ALA A 19 -1.37 -30.83 10.82
CA ALA A 19 -0.46 -29.68 10.86
C ALA A 19 0.46 -29.59 9.64
N VAL A 20 0.93 -30.73 9.10
CA VAL A 20 1.78 -30.78 7.90
C VAL A 20 1.10 -30.16 6.67
N PHE A 21 -0.22 -30.27 6.56
CA PHE A 21 -0.98 -29.67 5.45
C PHE A 21 -1.51 -28.29 5.79
N VAL A 22 -1.96 -28.08 7.03
CA VAL A 22 -2.61 -26.83 7.45
C VAL A 22 -1.60 -25.69 7.60
N TYR A 23 -0.41 -25.92 8.17
CA TYR A 23 0.54 -24.82 8.40
C TYR A 23 1.07 -24.19 7.11
N PRO A 24 1.47 -24.95 6.07
CA PRO A 24 1.86 -24.33 4.80
C PRO A 24 0.73 -23.50 4.18
N LEU A 25 -0.51 -23.98 4.26
CA LEU A 25 -1.66 -23.24 3.75
C LEU A 25 -1.88 -21.93 4.53
N LEU A 26 -1.82 -21.98 5.86
CA LEU A 26 -1.95 -20.80 6.70
C LEU A 26 -0.82 -19.79 6.45
N LEU A 27 0.41 -20.26 6.20
CA LEU A 27 1.52 -19.39 5.83
C LEU A 27 1.26 -18.67 4.51
N VAL A 28 0.81 -19.40 3.48
CA VAL A 28 0.46 -18.82 2.16
C VAL A 28 -0.61 -17.74 2.33
N ILE A 29 -1.66 -18.02 3.11
CA ILE A 29 -2.74 -17.06 3.38
C ILE A 29 -2.19 -15.85 4.15
N ALA A 30 -1.39 -16.07 5.19
CA ALA A 30 -0.80 -15.00 6.00
C ALA A 30 0.09 -14.08 5.15
N PHE A 31 0.96 -14.64 4.30
CA PHE A 31 1.77 -13.86 3.37
C PHE A 31 0.91 -13.10 2.37
N GLY A 32 -0.16 -13.71 1.84
CA GLY A 32 -1.10 -13.04 0.95
C GLY A 32 -1.77 -11.83 1.62
N LEU A 33 -2.24 -11.99 2.86
CA LEU A 33 -2.87 -10.91 3.63
C LEU A 33 -1.88 -9.79 3.98
N VAL A 34 -0.64 -10.13 4.34
CA VAL A 34 0.41 -9.13 4.61
C VAL A 34 0.74 -8.33 3.34
N ASN A 35 0.91 -8.99 2.19
CA ASN A 35 1.13 -8.30 0.92
C ASN A 35 -0.05 -7.37 0.58
N LEU A 36 -1.28 -7.87 0.70
CA LEU A 36 -2.48 -7.07 0.45
C LEU A 36 -2.54 -5.85 1.37
N ALA A 37 -2.24 -6.01 2.65
CA ALA A 37 -2.23 -4.93 3.62
C ALA A 37 -1.18 -3.87 3.28
N MET A 38 0.04 -4.27 2.90
CA MET A 38 1.09 -3.32 2.51
C MET A 38 0.71 -2.52 1.27
N VAL A 39 0.19 -3.18 0.23
CA VAL A 39 -0.24 -2.52 -1.01
C VAL A 39 -1.40 -1.56 -0.74
N GLY A 40 -2.40 -2.01 0.03
CA GLY A 40 -3.53 -1.17 0.42
C GLY A 40 -3.10 0.05 1.22
N PHE A 41 -2.20 -0.14 2.20
CA PHE A 41 -1.68 0.97 2.99
C PHE A 41 -0.87 1.95 2.14
N ALA A 42 -0.02 1.45 1.23
CA ALA A 42 0.76 2.29 0.34
C ALA A 42 -0.12 3.12 -0.59
N GLY A 43 -1.18 2.54 -1.15
CA GLY A 43 -2.15 3.25 -1.98
C GLY A 43 -2.89 4.35 -1.20
N VAL A 44 -3.31 4.07 0.04
CA VAL A 44 -3.96 5.07 0.90
C VAL A 44 -3.00 6.19 1.28
N ASN A 45 -1.76 5.86 1.64
CA ASN A 45 -0.75 6.87 1.98
C ASN A 45 -0.42 7.76 0.77
N ALA A 46 -0.24 7.16 -0.42
CA ALA A 46 -0.03 7.90 -1.66
C ALA A 46 -1.21 8.83 -2.00
N ALA A 47 -2.45 8.37 -1.82
CA ALA A 47 -3.64 9.18 -2.05
C ALA A 47 -3.75 10.35 -1.06
N ASN A 48 -3.46 10.11 0.21
CA ASN A 48 -3.44 11.15 1.24
C ASN A 48 -2.37 12.20 0.94
N ALA A 49 -1.16 11.77 0.58
CA ALA A 49 -0.06 12.64 0.19
C ALA A 49 -0.37 13.46 -1.06
N ALA A 50 -0.96 12.84 -2.10
CA ALA A 50 -1.38 13.55 -3.30
C ALA A 50 -2.42 14.64 -2.98
N ASN A 51 -3.42 14.30 -2.16
CA ASN A 51 -4.45 15.24 -1.75
C ASN A 51 -3.89 16.38 -0.89
N TYR A 52 -3.01 16.07 0.06
CA TYR A 52 -2.41 17.07 0.92
C TYR A 52 -1.49 18.01 0.12
N GLY A 53 -0.61 17.45 -0.71
CA GLY A 53 0.27 18.23 -1.59
C GLY A 53 -0.52 19.13 -2.54
N ALA A 54 -1.60 18.62 -3.16
CA ALA A 54 -2.40 19.41 -4.08
C ALA A 54 -3.11 20.59 -3.38
N ARG A 55 -3.60 20.40 -2.16
CA ARG A 55 -4.20 21.47 -1.33
C ARG A 55 -3.18 22.52 -0.91
N MET A 56 -2.00 22.10 -0.48
CA MET A 56 -0.94 23.03 -0.07
C MET A 56 -0.36 23.80 -1.26
N GLY A 57 -0.25 23.14 -2.41
CA GLY A 57 0.16 23.78 -3.65
C GLY A 57 -0.85 24.79 -4.16
N SER A 58 -2.15 24.49 -4.09
CA SER A 58 -3.18 25.38 -4.62
C SER A 58 -3.27 26.73 -3.90
N VAL A 59 -2.83 26.83 -2.64
CA VAL A 59 -2.89 28.07 -1.85
C VAL A 59 -1.57 28.84 -1.82
N SER A 60 -0.48 28.23 -2.31
CA SER A 60 0.85 28.85 -2.30
C SER A 60 0.98 29.89 -3.42
N GLN A 61 1.66 31.01 -3.15
CA GLN A 61 1.83 32.12 -4.10
C GLN A 61 3.23 32.18 -4.72
N GLU A 62 4.26 31.80 -3.96
CA GLU A 62 5.67 31.98 -4.35
C GLU A 62 6.22 30.79 -5.16
N ASN A 63 5.78 29.56 -4.87
CA ASN A 63 6.16 28.35 -5.61
C ASN A 63 5.15 27.20 -5.41
N PRO A 64 4.00 27.22 -6.11
CA PRO A 64 2.92 26.25 -5.94
C PRO A 64 3.34 24.79 -6.13
N GLN A 65 4.19 24.55 -7.14
CA GLN A 65 4.66 23.22 -7.49
C GLN A 65 5.64 22.69 -6.44
N GLY A 66 6.58 23.54 -5.99
CA GLY A 66 7.54 23.20 -4.95
C GLY A 66 6.85 22.94 -3.61
N THR A 67 5.89 23.80 -3.21
CA THR A 67 5.10 23.59 -1.99
C THR A 67 4.33 22.28 -2.08
N ALA A 68 3.64 21.99 -3.19
CA ALA A 68 2.92 20.74 -3.36
C ALA A 68 3.82 19.51 -3.23
N ALA A 69 5.00 19.55 -3.86
CA ALA A 69 5.95 18.46 -3.83
C ALA A 69 6.50 18.23 -2.42
N THR A 70 6.93 19.29 -1.73
CA THR A 70 7.45 19.21 -0.36
C THR A 70 6.40 18.68 0.60
N SER A 71 5.18 19.25 0.58
CA SER A 71 4.10 18.81 1.47
C SER A 71 3.67 17.37 1.22
N ALA A 72 3.64 16.92 -0.04
CA ALA A 72 3.38 15.52 -0.36
C ALA A 72 4.49 14.59 0.17
N ASN A 73 5.76 14.98 0.01
CA ASN A 73 6.90 14.21 0.52
C ASN A 73 6.91 14.14 2.06
N GLU A 74 6.58 15.25 2.75
CA GLU A 74 6.43 15.28 4.20
C GLU A 74 5.35 14.32 4.68
N MET A 75 4.20 14.27 4.00
CA MET A 75 3.12 13.35 4.33
C MET A 75 3.52 11.88 4.14
N ILE A 76 4.24 11.57 3.06
CA ILE A 76 4.75 10.21 2.78
C ILE A 76 5.74 9.77 3.85
N ALA A 77 6.60 10.68 4.32
CA ALA A 77 7.67 10.38 5.26
C ALA A 77 7.19 9.92 6.64
N VAL A 78 5.92 10.18 7.00
CA VAL A 78 5.35 9.79 8.30
C VAL A 78 5.24 8.28 8.45
N ALA A 79 4.93 7.55 7.38
CA ALA A 79 4.74 6.09 7.42
C ALA A 79 5.05 5.45 6.06
N PRO A 80 6.33 5.26 5.70
CA PRO A 80 6.69 4.69 4.41
C PRO A 80 6.45 3.17 4.39
N VAL A 81 5.59 2.73 3.47
CA VAL A 81 5.44 1.32 3.09
C VAL A 81 5.81 1.20 1.62
N GLY A 82 7.07 0.84 1.34
CA GLY A 82 7.65 0.82 -0.01
C GLY A 82 8.35 2.12 -0.41
N THR A 83 8.59 2.26 -1.71
CA THR A 83 9.17 3.48 -2.30
C THR A 83 8.06 4.34 -2.90
N TYR A 84 8.23 5.66 -2.84
CA TYR A 84 7.29 6.62 -3.39
C TYR A 84 8.02 7.63 -4.25
N THR A 85 7.36 8.08 -5.32
CA THR A 85 7.86 9.14 -6.19
C THR A 85 6.74 10.15 -6.40
N VAL A 86 7.01 11.40 -6.01
CA VAL A 86 6.08 12.51 -6.19
C VAL A 86 6.41 13.24 -7.49
N SER A 87 5.40 13.46 -8.33
CA SER A 87 5.47 14.32 -9.51
C SER A 87 4.34 15.34 -9.42
N VAL A 88 4.65 16.61 -9.69
CA VAL A 88 3.68 17.68 -9.68
C VAL A 88 3.62 18.31 -11.07
N GLN A 89 2.41 18.51 -11.57
CA GLN A 89 2.14 19.20 -12.82
C GLN A 89 1.14 20.32 -12.59
N GLY A 90 1.39 21.46 -13.19
CA GLY A 90 0.53 22.63 -13.06
C GLY A 90 1.33 23.89 -13.29
N ASN A 91 0.65 25.00 -13.46
CA ASN A 91 1.26 26.32 -13.53
C ASN A 91 0.71 27.16 -12.39
N GLY A 92 1.59 27.98 -11.80
CA GLY A 92 1.31 28.77 -10.60
C GLY A 92 0.27 29.89 -10.77
N ASN A 93 -0.55 29.81 -11.81
CA ASN A 93 -1.43 30.87 -12.28
C ASN A 93 -2.77 30.80 -11.54
N PRO A 94 -3.36 31.95 -11.17
CA PRO A 94 -4.72 31.99 -10.63
C PRO A 94 -5.71 31.23 -11.53
N GLY A 95 -6.49 30.31 -10.95
CA GLY A 95 -7.43 29.46 -11.69
C GLY A 95 -6.80 28.29 -12.47
N GLY A 96 -5.47 28.17 -12.48
CA GLY A 96 -4.73 27.01 -12.98
C GLY A 96 -5.01 25.75 -12.14
N ALA A 97 -4.68 24.57 -12.68
CA ALA A 97 -4.82 23.32 -11.93
C ALA A 97 -3.45 22.81 -11.49
N ILE A 98 -3.31 22.55 -10.19
CA ILE A 98 -2.20 21.81 -9.60
C ILE A 98 -2.62 20.34 -9.51
N ARG A 99 -1.88 19.48 -10.22
CA ARG A 99 -2.03 18.03 -10.23
C ARG A 99 -0.84 17.41 -9.53
N VAL A 100 -1.09 16.60 -8.52
CA VAL A 100 -0.06 15.86 -7.81
C VAL A 100 -0.27 14.38 -8.10
N PHE A 101 0.78 13.75 -8.59
CA PHE A 101 0.89 12.33 -8.84
C PHE A 101 1.84 11.74 -7.81
N VAL A 102 1.39 10.73 -7.07
CA VAL A 102 2.23 9.98 -6.15
C VAL A 102 2.23 8.53 -6.61
N SER A 103 3.33 8.14 -7.25
CA SER A 103 3.57 6.74 -7.61
C SER A 103 4.19 6.01 -6.43
N TYR A 104 3.80 4.76 -6.22
CA TYR A 104 4.34 3.90 -5.18
C TYR A 104 4.74 2.54 -5.75
N SER A 105 5.75 1.93 -5.15
CA SER A 105 6.20 0.57 -5.43
C SER A 105 6.43 -0.18 -4.12
N VAL A 106 5.76 -1.32 -3.97
CA VAL A 106 5.78 -2.17 -2.77
C VAL A 106 6.28 -3.56 -3.14
N PRO A 107 7.25 -4.14 -2.41
CA PRO A 107 7.73 -5.49 -2.69
C PRO A 107 6.62 -6.54 -2.63
N ASN A 108 6.58 -7.42 -3.63
CA ASN A 108 5.68 -8.58 -3.66
C ASN A 108 6.38 -9.82 -3.07
N TYR A 109 6.23 -10.06 -1.78
CA TYR A 109 6.80 -11.24 -1.12
C TYR A 109 6.14 -12.55 -1.57
N PHE A 110 5.01 -12.50 -2.29
CA PHE A 110 4.35 -13.69 -2.83
C PHE A 110 4.95 -14.16 -4.15
N ALA A 111 5.75 -13.33 -4.84
CA ALA A 111 6.35 -13.67 -6.13
C ALA A 111 7.26 -14.91 -6.05
N GLY A 112 8.10 -14.99 -5.01
CA GLY A 112 8.99 -16.14 -4.78
C GLY A 112 8.22 -17.44 -4.55
N PRO A 113 7.32 -17.52 -3.55
CA PRO A 113 6.49 -18.70 -3.30
C PRO A 113 5.63 -19.13 -4.50
N ALA A 114 5.05 -18.19 -5.24
CA ALA A 114 4.21 -18.47 -6.41
C ALA A 114 5.00 -19.20 -7.52
N SER A 115 6.29 -18.93 -7.65
CA SER A 115 7.13 -19.58 -8.66
C SER A 115 7.27 -21.10 -8.47
N PHE A 116 7.20 -21.61 -7.24
CA PHE A 116 7.20 -23.06 -6.97
C PHE A 116 5.95 -23.77 -7.53
N PHE A 117 4.88 -23.01 -7.78
CA PHE A 117 3.64 -23.48 -8.40
C PHE A 117 3.57 -23.15 -9.89
N GLY A 118 4.67 -22.71 -10.51
CA GLY A 118 4.72 -22.33 -11.93
C GLY A 118 4.00 -21.01 -12.24
N ILE A 119 3.67 -20.22 -11.21
CA ILE A 119 2.99 -18.93 -11.35
C ILE A 119 4.04 -17.82 -11.36
N SER A 120 4.06 -17.02 -12.43
CA SER A 120 4.89 -15.81 -12.52
C SER A 120 4.09 -14.60 -12.06
N LEU A 121 4.63 -13.86 -11.08
CA LEU A 121 4.06 -12.63 -10.56
C LEU A 121 5.10 -11.50 -10.65
N PRO A 122 4.66 -10.24 -10.73
CA PRO A 122 5.58 -9.10 -10.68
C PRO A 122 6.33 -9.07 -9.35
N THR A 123 7.59 -8.59 -9.39
CA THR A 123 8.46 -8.46 -8.21
C THR A 123 7.98 -7.41 -7.24
N ASP A 124 7.34 -6.36 -7.76
CA ASP A 124 6.77 -5.26 -7.00
C ASP A 124 5.33 -5.01 -7.45
N PHE A 125 4.52 -4.54 -6.50
CA PHE A 125 3.21 -3.96 -6.78
C PHE A 125 3.34 -2.46 -6.93
N GLU A 126 2.92 -1.98 -8.09
CA GLU A 126 2.99 -0.56 -8.44
C GLU A 126 1.60 0.07 -8.52
N GLY A 127 1.53 1.36 -8.25
CA GLY A 127 0.34 2.14 -8.48
C GLY A 127 0.61 3.63 -8.44
N THR A 128 -0.38 4.41 -8.86
CA THR A 128 -0.29 5.87 -8.87
C THR A 128 -1.59 6.46 -8.31
N ALA A 129 -1.46 7.27 -7.27
CA ALA A 129 -2.54 8.10 -6.78
C ALA A 129 -2.43 9.50 -7.38
N THR A 130 -3.56 10.07 -7.82
CA THR A 130 -3.60 11.41 -8.40
C THR A 130 -4.57 12.28 -7.64
N SER A 131 -4.20 13.53 -7.39
CA SER A 131 -5.11 14.56 -6.90
C SER A 131 -4.98 15.84 -7.69
N ILE A 132 -6.09 16.56 -7.85
CA ILE A 132 -6.17 17.78 -8.65
C ILE A 132 -6.89 18.85 -7.84
N PHE A 133 -6.24 20.00 -7.66
CA PHE A 133 -6.81 21.18 -7.04
C PHE A 133 -6.65 22.39 -7.95
N ARG A 134 -7.60 23.32 -7.89
CA ARG A 134 -7.47 24.61 -8.58
C ARG A 134 -6.71 25.57 -7.71
N GLN A 135 -5.80 26.31 -8.33
CA GLN A 135 -5.02 27.31 -7.66
C GLN A 135 -5.87 28.52 -7.28
N GLU A 136 -5.82 28.82 -5.99
CA GLU A 136 -6.41 30.00 -5.38
C GLU A 136 -5.40 31.15 -5.59
N GLY A 137 -5.86 32.19 -6.28
CA GLY A 137 -5.06 33.38 -6.55
C GLY A 137 -5.99 34.56 -6.73
N TRP A 138 -5.72 35.61 -5.97
CA TRP A 138 -6.23 36.97 -6.19
C TRP A 138 -5.09 37.86 -6.70
#